data_AF-A0A379T4W3-F1
#
_entry.id   AF-A0A379T4W3-F1
#
_cell.length_a   1.000
_cell.length_b   1.000
_cell.length_c   1.000
_cell.angle_alpha   90.00
_cell.angle_beta   90.00
_cell.angle_gamma   90.00
#
_symmetry.space_group_name_H-M   'P 1'
#
loop_
_entity.id
_entity.type
_entity.pdbx_description
1 polymer ?
#
loop_
_entity_poly.entity_id
_entity_poly.type
_entity_poly.pdbx_seq_one_letter_code
_entity_poly.pdbx_strand_id
1 'polypeptide(L)'
;MERITVTLGERSYPITIAAGLFNEPASFLPLKSGDQVMLVTNETLAPLYLDKVRGVLQRAGVNVDSVILPDGERYKSLTVLDTVFTALLKKPHGRDTTLVALGGGVIGDLTGFAAASYQRGVRFIQVPTTLLSQVDSSVGGKTAVNHPLGKNMIGAFYQPASVVVDLDCLKTLPARELASGLAEVIKYGIILDADFFTWLEGNLDALLRLDGRRWRTVFVVVVS
;
A
#
# COMPACT_ATOMS: atom_id res chain seq x y z
N MET A 1 14.59 -10.79 2.69
CA MET A 1 13.99 -9.47 2.85
C MET A 1 14.74 -8.56 1.90
N GLU A 2 14.04 -7.98 0.93
CA GLU A 2 14.61 -6.96 0.03
C GLU A 2 14.17 -5.58 0.49
N ARG A 3 15.03 -4.59 0.21
CA ARG A 3 14.73 -3.19 0.44
C ARG A 3 15.17 -2.38 -0.76
N ILE A 4 14.20 -1.80 -1.46
CA ILE A 4 14.44 -0.91 -2.60
C ILE A 4 14.27 0.53 -2.10
N THR A 5 15.16 1.43 -2.48
CA THR A 5 15.03 2.85 -2.13
C THR A 5 14.62 3.64 -3.36
N VAL A 6 13.41 4.19 -3.34
CA VAL A 6 12.94 5.10 -4.39
C VAL A 6 13.62 6.44 -4.14
N THR A 7 14.50 6.86 -5.07
CA THR A 7 15.34 8.04 -4.88
C THR A 7 14.65 9.29 -5.45
N LEU A 8 14.09 10.12 -4.57
CA LEU A 8 13.36 11.36 -4.91
C LEU A 8 13.88 12.57 -4.11
N GLY A 9 15.19 12.61 -3.87
CA GLY A 9 15.84 13.61 -3.02
C GLY A 9 15.40 13.48 -1.56
N GLU A 10 14.99 14.59 -0.94
CA GLU A 10 14.50 14.60 0.46
C GLU A 10 13.25 13.75 0.69
N ARG A 11 12.52 13.41 -0.38
CA ARG A 11 11.30 12.57 -0.33
C ARG A 11 11.58 11.10 -0.63
N SER A 12 12.84 10.67 -0.57
CA SER A 12 13.20 9.27 -0.80
C SER A 12 12.60 8.37 0.28
N TYR A 13 12.10 7.20 -0.10
CA TYR A 13 11.49 6.26 0.83
C TYR A 13 11.87 4.80 0.51
N PRO A 14 11.88 3.93 1.52
CA PRO A 14 12.11 2.51 1.33
C PRO A 14 10.82 1.77 0.96
N ILE A 15 10.96 0.78 0.10
CA ILE A 15 9.99 -0.28 -0.17
C ILE A 15 10.59 -1.57 0.39
N THR A 16 9.98 -2.12 1.44
CA THR A 16 10.44 -3.34 2.10
C THR A 16 9.57 -4.52 1.66
N ILE A 17 10.18 -5.56 1.11
CA ILE A 17 9.50 -6.72 0.54
C ILE A 17 10.01 -8.01 1.18
N ALA A 18 9.12 -8.76 1.83
CA ALA A 18 9.38 -10.11 2.30
C ALA A 18 8.06 -10.83 2.61
N ALA A 19 8.11 -12.14 2.83
CA ALA A 19 7.01 -12.85 3.47
C ALA A 19 7.05 -12.61 4.99
N GLY A 20 5.89 -12.42 5.61
CA GLY A 20 5.72 -12.33 7.06
C GLY A 20 6.05 -10.97 7.68
N LEU A 21 6.14 -9.90 6.88
CA LEU A 21 6.43 -8.54 7.39
C LEU A 21 5.38 -8.04 8.39
N PHE A 22 4.13 -8.51 8.30
CA PHE A 22 3.08 -8.18 9.27
C PHE A 22 3.31 -8.83 10.64
N ASN A 23 4.40 -9.56 10.87
CA ASN A 23 4.78 -10.06 12.20
C ASN A 23 5.90 -9.23 12.84
N GLU A 24 6.54 -8.34 12.07
CA GLU A 24 7.79 -7.66 12.39
C GLU A 24 7.56 -6.15 12.56
N PRO A 25 7.58 -5.61 13.79
CA PRO A 25 7.34 -4.18 14.02
C PRO A 25 8.29 -3.26 13.26
N ALA A 26 9.54 -3.70 13.07
CA ALA A 26 10.56 -2.96 12.32
C ALA A 26 10.20 -2.77 10.83
N SER A 27 9.24 -3.53 10.29
CA SER A 27 8.77 -3.36 8.91
C SER A 27 8.06 -2.03 8.69
N PHE A 28 7.50 -1.43 9.75
CA PHE A 28 6.70 -0.20 9.68
C PHE A 28 7.50 1.07 10.03
N LEU A 29 8.83 1.05 9.89
CA LEU A 29 9.63 2.26 9.95
C LEU A 29 9.06 3.33 8.99
N PRO A 30 9.07 4.62 9.36
CA PRO A 30 9.79 5.22 10.49
C PRO A 30 9.01 5.32 11.81
N LEU A 31 7.93 4.54 12.01
CA LEU A 31 7.15 4.56 13.25
C LEU A 31 8.00 4.23 14.48
N LYS A 32 7.72 4.93 15.59
CA LYS A 32 8.38 4.74 16.89
C LYS A 32 7.36 4.59 18.01
N SER A 33 7.80 4.05 19.14
CA SER A 33 6.97 4.02 20.35
C SER A 33 6.50 5.43 20.73
N GLY A 34 5.22 5.56 21.07
CA GLY A 34 4.55 6.83 21.34
C GLY A 34 3.85 7.45 20.13
N ASP A 35 4.21 7.07 18.90
CA ASP A 35 3.57 7.59 17.69
C ASP A 35 2.07 7.27 17.68
N GLN A 36 1.28 8.14 17.06
CA GLN A 36 -0.13 7.92 16.79
C GLN A 36 -0.34 7.50 15.33
N VAL A 37 -1.13 6.45 15.13
CA VAL A 37 -1.46 5.90 13.82
C VAL A 37 -2.97 5.83 13.64
N MET A 38 -3.42 6.25 12.45
CA MET A 38 -4.74 5.91 11.92
C MET A 38 -4.57 4.85 10.83
N LEU A 39 -4.99 3.62 11.12
CA LEU A 39 -4.97 2.53 10.15
C LEU A 39 -6.28 2.55 9.35
N VAL A 40 -6.16 2.78 8.03
CA VAL A 40 -7.28 2.83 7.09
C VAL A 40 -7.31 1.54 6.28
N THR A 41 -8.44 0.83 6.27
CA THR A 41 -8.64 -0.40 5.49
C THR A 41 -10.09 -0.52 5.02
N ASN A 42 -10.46 -1.60 4.33
CA ASN A 42 -11.83 -1.86 3.92
C ASN A 42 -12.47 -3.06 4.68
N GLU A 43 -13.78 -3.22 4.53
CA GLU A 43 -14.55 -4.31 5.15
C GLU A 43 -14.04 -5.71 4.77
N THR A 44 -13.49 -5.90 3.57
CA THR A 44 -12.96 -7.19 3.09
C THR A 44 -11.64 -7.56 3.76
N LEU A 45 -10.74 -6.60 3.96
CA LEU A 45 -9.40 -6.83 4.49
C LEU A 45 -9.31 -6.68 6.00
N ALA A 46 -10.23 -5.94 6.61
CA ALA A 46 -10.31 -5.80 8.06
C ALA A 46 -10.26 -7.16 8.79
N PRO A 47 -11.12 -8.15 8.51
CA PRO A 47 -11.08 -9.44 9.19
C PRO A 47 -9.83 -10.27 8.89
N LEU A 48 -9.07 -9.96 7.84
CA LEU A 48 -7.87 -10.71 7.44
C LEU A 48 -6.60 -10.17 8.10
N TYR A 49 -6.46 -8.84 8.15
CA TYR A 49 -5.16 -8.21 8.43
C TYR A 49 -5.19 -7.09 9.46
N LEU A 50 -6.35 -6.49 9.77
CA LEU A 50 -6.42 -5.31 10.66
C LEU A 50 -5.85 -5.60 12.04
N ASP A 51 -6.35 -6.63 12.71
CA ASP A 51 -5.92 -6.95 14.08
C ASP A 51 -4.47 -7.43 14.12
N LYS A 52 -4.01 -8.12 13.07
CA LYS A 52 -2.62 -8.54 12.93
C LYS A 52 -1.69 -7.32 12.88
N VAL A 53 -1.94 -6.39 11.94
CA VAL A 53 -1.12 -5.19 11.78
C VAL A 53 -1.22 -4.28 13.01
N ARG A 54 -2.43 -4.08 13.56
CA ARG A 54 -2.65 -3.33 14.80
C ARG A 54 -1.83 -3.90 15.95
N GLY A 55 -1.89 -5.21 16.18
CA GLY A 55 -1.16 -5.87 17.26
C GLY A 55 0.36 -5.74 17.12
N VAL A 56 0.88 -5.80 15.89
CA VAL A 56 2.31 -5.60 15.63
C VAL A 56 2.77 -4.18 15.91
N LEU A 57 2.00 -3.18 15.50
CA LEU A 57 2.27 -1.78 15.81
C LEU A 57 2.17 -1.49 17.32
N GLN A 58 1.15 -2.02 17.99
CA GLN A 58 0.99 -1.88 19.44
C GLN A 58 2.13 -2.53 20.23
N ARG A 59 2.65 -3.69 19.79
CA ARG A 59 3.87 -4.29 20.37
C ARG A 59 5.11 -3.41 20.22
N ALA A 60 5.15 -2.55 19.20
CA ALA A 60 6.17 -1.51 19.05
C ALA A 60 5.91 -0.26 19.91
N GLY A 61 4.85 -0.26 20.72
CA GLY A 61 4.44 0.86 21.56
C GLY A 61 3.76 2.00 20.79
N VAL A 62 3.22 1.73 19.60
CA VAL A 62 2.45 2.71 18.79
C VAL A 62 0.99 2.72 19.24
N ASN A 63 0.40 3.92 19.32
CA ASN A 63 -1.02 4.11 19.57
C ASN A 63 -1.80 4.00 18.27
N VAL A 64 -2.67 2.99 18.13
CA VAL A 64 -3.34 2.68 16.85
C VAL A 64 -4.85 2.85 16.98
N ASP A 65 -5.39 3.85 16.28
CA ASP A 65 -6.80 3.93 15.92
C ASP A 65 -6.99 3.35 14.50
N SER A 66 -8.24 3.07 14.12
CA SER A 66 -8.55 2.56 12.79
C SER A 66 -9.89 3.02 12.26
N VAL A 67 -10.00 3.11 10.94
CA VAL A 67 -11.25 3.34 10.22
C VAL A 67 -11.40 2.29 9.12
N ILE A 68 -12.59 1.70 9.05
CA ILE A 68 -12.95 0.68 8.07
C ILE A 68 -13.89 1.32 7.05
N LEU A 69 -13.51 1.26 5.79
CA LEU A 69 -14.25 1.82 4.66
C LEU A 69 -15.01 0.72 3.90
N PRO A 70 -16.10 1.05 3.19
CA PRO A 70 -16.75 0.10 2.31
C PRO A 70 -15.83 -0.30 1.15
N ASP A 71 -15.91 -1.56 0.70
CA ASP A 71 -15.02 -2.09 -0.34
C ASP A 71 -15.53 -1.82 -1.78
N GLY A 72 -14.61 -1.42 -2.67
CA GLY A 72 -14.85 -1.25 -4.10
C GLY A 72 -14.56 0.15 -4.65
N GLU A 73 -14.21 0.21 -5.95
CA GLU A 73 -13.83 1.45 -6.66
C GLU A 73 -14.90 2.55 -6.59
N ARG A 74 -16.19 2.20 -6.51
CA ARG A 74 -17.31 3.17 -6.39
C ARG A 74 -17.23 4.02 -5.12
N TYR A 75 -16.55 3.52 -4.09
CA TYR A 75 -16.36 4.21 -2.82
C TYR A 75 -15.10 5.08 -2.80
N LYS A 76 -14.31 5.08 -3.87
CA LYS A 76 -13.17 5.97 -4.03
C LYS A 76 -13.62 7.39 -4.36
N SER A 77 -14.26 8.07 -3.41
CA SER A 77 -14.92 9.37 -3.59
C SER A 77 -14.58 10.36 -2.47
N LEU A 78 -14.83 11.65 -2.71
CA LEU A 78 -14.68 12.69 -1.68
C LEU A 78 -15.55 12.43 -0.44
N THR A 79 -16.75 11.88 -0.63
CA THR A 79 -17.65 11.54 0.48
C THR A 79 -17.06 10.49 1.41
N VAL A 80 -16.47 9.43 0.86
CA VAL A 80 -15.85 8.39 1.69
C VAL A 80 -14.53 8.87 2.28
N LEU A 81 -13.79 9.71 1.55
CA LEU A 81 -12.58 10.35 2.08
C LEU A 81 -12.86 11.21 3.32
N ASP A 82 -14.01 11.91 3.38
CA ASP A 82 -14.43 12.67 4.57
C ASP A 82 -14.63 11.79 5.82
N THR A 83 -14.96 10.50 5.66
CA THR A 83 -15.06 9.57 6.79
C THR A 83 -13.71 9.37 7.48
N VAL A 84 -12.59 9.42 6.73
CA VAL A 84 -11.24 9.35 7.28
C VAL A 84 -10.92 10.62 8.07
N PHE A 85 -11.27 11.80 7.57
CA PHE A 85 -11.10 13.06 8.31
C PHE A 85 -11.94 13.10 9.57
N THR A 86 -13.19 12.66 9.50
CA THR A 86 -14.08 12.56 10.66
C THR A 86 -13.49 11.63 11.72
N ALA A 87 -12.95 10.47 11.33
CA ALA A 87 -12.30 9.55 12.25
C ALA A 87 -11.06 10.18 12.91
N LEU A 88 -10.23 10.88 12.13
CA LEU A 88 -9.05 11.59 12.63
C LEU A 88 -9.42 12.70 13.62
N LEU A 89 -10.45 13.51 13.33
CA LEU A 89 -10.86 14.65 14.17
C LEU A 89 -11.62 14.25 15.43
N LYS A 90 -12.29 13.09 15.44
CA LYS A 90 -12.93 12.54 16.65
C LYS A 90 -11.93 12.00 17.67
N LYS A 91 -10.67 11.88 17.28
CA LYS A 91 -9.57 11.32 18.06
C LYS A 91 -8.47 12.38 18.17
N PRO A 92 -7.51 12.26 19.10
CA PRO A 92 -6.51 13.29 19.33
C PRO A 92 -5.36 13.26 18.30
N HIS A 93 -5.65 13.14 17.00
CA HIS A 93 -4.63 13.11 15.95
C HIS A 93 -4.12 14.52 15.60
N GLY A 94 -2.84 14.77 15.89
CA GLY A 94 -2.13 15.98 15.47
C GLY A 94 -1.48 15.86 14.09
N ARG A 95 -0.61 16.83 13.73
CA ARG A 95 0.17 16.78 12.48
C ARG A 95 1.23 15.68 12.47
N ASP A 96 1.63 15.22 13.66
CA ASP A 96 2.62 14.15 13.83
C ASP A 96 2.01 12.75 13.68
N THR A 97 0.67 12.67 13.46
CA THR A 97 0.02 11.39 13.18
C THR A 97 0.54 10.76 11.90
N THR A 98 0.43 9.44 11.81
CA THR A 98 0.70 8.70 10.58
C THR A 98 -0.55 7.97 10.10
N LEU A 99 -0.93 8.14 8.84
CA LEU A 99 -1.93 7.30 8.20
C LEU A 99 -1.25 6.03 7.66
N VAL A 100 -1.86 4.87 7.86
CA VAL A 100 -1.40 3.59 7.32
C VAL A 100 -2.48 3.05 6.40
N ALA A 101 -2.21 2.98 5.09
CA ALA A 101 -3.14 2.40 4.10
C ALA A 101 -2.94 0.88 4.01
N LEU A 102 -3.80 0.12 4.67
CA LEU A 102 -3.82 -1.34 4.57
C LEU A 102 -4.84 -1.76 3.51
N GLY A 103 -4.38 -1.95 2.26
CA GLY A 103 -5.25 -2.48 1.21
C GLY A 103 -4.72 -2.38 -0.22
N GLY A 104 -5.62 -2.58 -1.18
CA GLY A 104 -5.32 -2.41 -2.60
C GLY A 104 -5.21 -0.94 -3.03
N GLY A 105 -5.12 -0.70 -4.34
CA GLY A 105 -4.94 0.65 -4.91
C GLY A 105 -6.04 1.65 -4.52
N VAL A 106 -7.28 1.19 -4.33
CA VAL A 106 -8.39 2.05 -3.85
C VAL A 106 -8.10 2.66 -2.48
N ILE A 107 -7.73 1.82 -1.51
CA ILE A 107 -7.38 2.27 -0.16
C ILE A 107 -6.09 3.08 -0.18
N GLY A 108 -5.10 2.66 -0.97
CA GLY A 108 -3.83 3.40 -1.14
C GLY A 108 -4.03 4.83 -1.61
N ASP A 109 -4.79 5.03 -2.69
CA ASP A 109 -5.02 6.35 -3.27
C ASP A 109 -5.88 7.24 -2.38
N LEU A 110 -6.98 6.70 -1.83
CA LEU A 110 -7.89 7.48 -0.97
C LEU A 110 -7.17 7.91 0.32
N THR A 111 -6.46 6.98 0.96
CA THR A 111 -5.73 7.27 2.21
C THR A 111 -4.54 8.17 1.97
N GLY A 112 -3.81 7.98 0.85
CA GLY A 112 -2.72 8.87 0.46
C GLY A 112 -3.21 10.30 0.25
N PHE A 113 -4.36 10.48 -0.41
CA PHE A 113 -4.93 11.80 -0.62
C PHE A 113 -5.49 12.41 0.68
N ALA A 114 -6.05 11.58 1.56
CA ALA A 114 -6.42 12.00 2.92
C ALA A 114 -5.17 12.46 3.70
N ALA A 115 -4.06 11.74 3.64
CA ALA A 115 -2.82 12.12 4.31
C ALA A 115 -2.21 13.41 3.76
N ALA A 116 -2.28 13.62 2.44
CA ALA A 116 -1.85 14.86 1.79
C ALA A 116 -2.67 16.08 2.25
N SER A 117 -3.94 15.86 2.56
CA SER A 117 -4.91 16.93 2.82
C SER A 117 -5.09 17.25 4.30
N TYR A 118 -5.06 16.22 5.17
CA TYR A 118 -5.29 16.37 6.60
C TYR A 118 -4.24 17.29 7.23
N GLN A 119 -4.70 18.38 7.84
CA GLN A 119 -3.83 19.46 8.35
C GLN A 119 -2.76 19.96 7.34
N ARG A 120 -3.05 19.88 6.03
CA ARG A 120 -2.16 20.22 4.89
C ARG A 120 -0.95 19.28 4.72
N GLY A 121 -1.02 18.07 5.25
CA GLY A 121 -0.01 17.05 5.08
C GLY A 121 0.37 16.42 6.42
N VAL A 122 0.19 15.10 6.51
CA VAL A 122 0.70 14.26 7.60
C VAL A 122 1.42 13.05 7.03
N ARG A 123 2.20 12.35 7.87
CA ARG A 123 2.97 11.19 7.42
C ARG A 123 2.06 10.06 6.95
N PHE A 124 2.50 9.31 5.95
CA PHE A 124 1.73 8.22 5.35
C PHE A 124 2.61 6.99 5.08
N ILE A 125 2.09 5.79 5.36
CA ILE A 125 2.73 4.51 5.04
C ILE A 125 1.77 3.68 4.19
N GLN A 126 2.27 3.14 3.07
CA GLN A 126 1.50 2.21 2.25
C GLN A 126 1.75 0.76 2.68
N VAL A 127 0.69 -0.01 2.77
CA VAL A 127 0.72 -1.45 3.02
C VAL A 127 -0.12 -2.14 1.93
N PRO A 128 0.42 -2.20 0.69
CA PRO A 128 -0.33 -2.67 -0.47
C PRO A 128 -0.59 -4.18 -0.42
N THR A 129 -1.85 -4.59 -0.57
CA THR A 129 -2.27 -6.00 -0.43
C THR A 129 -2.69 -6.69 -1.72
N THR A 130 -2.70 -5.97 -2.85
CA THR A 130 -2.92 -6.57 -4.18
C THR A 130 -1.63 -6.51 -4.97
N LEU A 131 -1.38 -7.47 -5.85
CA LEU A 131 -0.19 -7.45 -6.68
C LEU A 131 -0.11 -6.16 -7.50
N LEU A 132 -1.24 -5.74 -8.08
CA LEU A 132 -1.36 -4.48 -8.82
C LEU A 132 -0.87 -3.28 -8.01
N SER A 133 -1.32 -3.11 -6.76
CA SER A 133 -0.89 -1.97 -5.95
C SER A 133 0.54 -2.10 -5.45
N GLN A 134 1.07 -3.31 -5.34
CA GLN A 134 2.47 -3.54 -4.97
C GLN A 134 3.45 -3.18 -6.09
N VAL A 135 3.04 -3.31 -7.36
CA VAL A 135 3.91 -3.07 -8.54
C VAL A 135 3.65 -1.74 -9.25
N ASP A 136 2.48 -1.12 -9.06
CA ASP A 136 2.11 0.14 -9.71
C ASP A 136 1.93 1.28 -8.68
N SER A 137 1.06 1.09 -7.67
CA SER A 137 0.74 2.14 -6.70
C SER A 137 1.86 2.45 -5.69
N SER A 138 2.87 1.58 -5.58
CA SER A 138 4.00 1.72 -4.66
C SER A 138 5.03 2.77 -5.12
N VAL A 139 4.95 3.22 -6.37
CA VAL A 139 5.87 4.19 -6.97
C VAL A 139 5.09 5.33 -7.65
N GLY A 140 5.60 6.56 -7.57
CA GLY A 140 5.08 7.73 -8.29
C GLY A 140 4.24 8.69 -7.45
N GLY A 141 3.76 8.28 -6.27
CA GLY A 141 3.10 9.15 -5.29
C GLY A 141 1.80 9.80 -5.78
N LYS A 142 1.17 9.28 -6.82
CA LYS A 142 -0.16 9.72 -7.25
C LYS A 142 -1.16 9.23 -6.23
N THR A 143 -2.00 10.14 -5.74
CA THR A 143 -3.10 9.83 -4.82
C THR A 143 -4.34 10.55 -5.33
N ALA A 144 -5.50 9.90 -5.29
CA ALA A 144 -6.70 10.50 -5.88
C ALA A 144 -8.00 9.88 -5.36
N VAL A 145 -9.08 10.59 -5.62
CA VAL A 145 -10.46 10.10 -5.58
C VAL A 145 -11.16 10.41 -6.91
N ASN A 146 -12.25 9.71 -7.15
CA ASN A 146 -13.07 9.86 -8.34
C ASN A 146 -14.12 10.96 -8.15
N HIS A 147 -14.43 11.63 -9.25
CA HIS A 147 -15.61 12.47 -9.41
C HIS A 147 -16.61 11.74 -10.33
N PRO A 148 -17.94 11.94 -10.22
CA PRO A 148 -18.90 11.30 -11.13
C PRO A 148 -18.63 11.54 -12.63
N LEU A 149 -17.93 12.64 -12.95
CA LEU A 149 -17.56 13.03 -14.32
C LEU A 149 -16.15 12.57 -14.73
N GLY A 150 -15.37 11.93 -13.85
CA GLY A 150 -14.01 11.53 -14.20
C GLY A 150 -13.27 10.77 -13.10
N LYS A 151 -12.53 9.74 -13.53
CA LYS A 151 -11.71 8.90 -12.67
C LYS A 151 -10.41 9.62 -12.29
N ASN A 152 -10.01 9.55 -11.03
CA ASN A 152 -8.77 10.12 -10.49
C ASN A 152 -8.56 11.63 -10.76
N MET A 153 -9.63 12.39 -10.97
CA MET A 153 -9.54 13.81 -11.33
C MET A 153 -9.25 14.74 -10.14
N ILE A 154 -9.40 14.25 -8.91
CA ILE A 154 -9.22 15.03 -7.68
C ILE A 154 -8.19 14.31 -6.83
N GLY A 155 -7.04 14.93 -6.59
CA GLY A 155 -5.93 14.25 -5.94
C GLY A 155 -4.72 15.14 -5.68
N ALA A 156 -3.64 14.51 -5.22
CA ALA A 156 -2.37 15.15 -4.96
C ALA A 156 -1.19 14.23 -5.29
N PHE A 157 -0.04 14.81 -5.59
CA PHE A 157 1.23 14.10 -5.57
C PHE A 157 1.79 14.10 -4.15
N TYR A 158 1.76 12.96 -3.47
CA TYR A 158 2.15 12.80 -2.08
C TYR A 158 2.88 11.48 -1.88
N GLN A 159 4.15 11.56 -1.50
CA GLN A 159 5.00 10.37 -1.34
C GLN A 159 4.78 9.72 0.03
N PRO A 160 4.76 8.38 0.12
CA PRO A 160 4.77 7.71 1.41
C PRO A 160 6.12 7.88 2.11
N ALA A 161 6.14 7.71 3.43
CA ALA A 161 7.37 7.59 4.21
C ALA A 161 7.99 6.20 4.11
N SER A 162 7.19 5.17 3.83
CA SER A 162 7.63 3.81 3.50
C SER A 162 6.51 3.01 2.84
N VAL A 163 6.89 1.92 2.17
CA VAL A 163 5.96 0.92 1.64
C VAL A 163 6.33 -0.44 2.21
N VAL A 164 5.33 -1.16 2.72
CA VAL A 164 5.48 -2.48 3.36
C VAL A 164 4.75 -3.54 2.55
N VAL A 165 5.51 -4.38 1.83
CA VAL A 165 4.99 -5.42 0.94
C VAL A 165 5.17 -6.78 1.60
N ASP A 166 4.15 -7.25 2.32
CA ASP A 166 4.10 -8.62 2.84
C ASP A 166 3.58 -9.59 1.77
N LEU A 167 4.45 -10.45 1.25
CA LEU A 167 4.08 -11.43 0.21
C LEU A 167 3.02 -12.44 0.67
N ASP A 168 2.88 -12.67 1.97
CA ASP A 168 1.87 -13.59 2.50
C ASP A 168 0.45 -13.09 2.25
N CYS A 169 0.23 -11.78 2.07
CA CYS A 169 -1.12 -11.26 1.82
C CYS A 169 -1.69 -11.68 0.45
N LEU A 170 -0.83 -12.04 -0.50
CA LEU A 170 -1.25 -12.52 -1.82
C LEU A 170 -1.94 -13.89 -1.74
N LYS A 171 -1.73 -14.66 -0.67
CA LYS A 171 -2.36 -15.97 -0.45
C LYS A 171 -3.87 -15.91 -0.31
N THR A 172 -4.42 -14.77 0.11
CA THR A 172 -5.88 -14.56 0.19
C THR A 172 -6.42 -13.75 -0.98
N LEU A 173 -5.57 -13.33 -1.92
CA LEU A 173 -5.98 -12.53 -3.06
C LEU A 173 -6.72 -13.42 -4.07
N PRO A 174 -7.90 -13.03 -4.57
CA PRO A 174 -8.58 -13.80 -5.59
C PRO A 174 -7.68 -14.01 -6.83
N ALA A 175 -7.70 -15.21 -7.40
CA ALA A 175 -6.84 -15.55 -8.54
C ALA A 175 -6.97 -14.58 -9.72
N ARG A 176 -8.18 -14.05 -9.96
CA ARG A 176 -8.43 -13.03 -10.98
C ARG A 176 -7.72 -11.70 -10.70
N GLU A 177 -7.67 -11.28 -9.44
CA GLU A 177 -6.95 -10.06 -9.03
C GLU A 177 -5.44 -10.24 -9.10
N LEU A 178 -4.94 -11.45 -8.78
CA LEU A 178 -3.54 -11.79 -9.00
C LEU A 178 -3.17 -11.74 -10.48
N ALA A 179 -3.99 -12.35 -11.36
CA ALA A 179 -3.79 -12.31 -12.80
C ALA A 179 -3.84 -10.88 -13.36
N SER A 180 -4.75 -10.04 -12.84
CA SER A 180 -4.82 -8.61 -13.17
C SER A 180 -3.50 -7.89 -12.85
N GLY A 181 -2.93 -8.11 -11.66
CA GLY A 181 -1.62 -7.54 -11.31
C GLY A 181 -0.47 -8.09 -12.15
N LEU A 182 -0.52 -9.38 -12.54
CA LEU A 182 0.49 -9.98 -13.42
C LEU A 182 0.50 -9.36 -14.82
N ALA A 183 -0.64 -8.88 -15.32
CA ALA A 183 -0.69 -8.17 -16.60
C ALA A 183 0.20 -6.91 -16.56
N GLU A 184 0.21 -6.17 -15.44
CA GLU A 184 1.11 -5.04 -15.26
C GLU A 184 2.57 -5.47 -15.14
N VAL A 185 2.87 -6.57 -14.45
CA VAL A 185 4.24 -7.12 -14.40
C VAL A 185 4.75 -7.47 -15.81
N ILE A 186 3.93 -8.12 -16.63
CA ILE A 186 4.26 -8.46 -18.01
C ILE A 186 4.47 -7.20 -18.86
N LYS A 187 3.66 -6.16 -18.65
CA LYS A 187 3.82 -4.87 -19.33
C LYS A 187 5.25 -4.36 -19.15
N TYR A 188 5.79 -4.34 -17.94
CA TYR A 188 7.18 -3.89 -17.70
C TYR A 188 8.22 -4.66 -18.52
N GLY A 189 8.09 -5.98 -18.63
CA GLY A 189 8.96 -6.78 -19.51
C GLY A 189 8.86 -6.36 -20.98
N ILE A 190 7.64 -6.12 -21.48
CA ILE A 190 7.43 -5.72 -22.88
C ILE A 190 8.03 -4.34 -23.16
N ILE A 191 7.83 -3.37 -22.25
CA ILE A 191 8.14 -1.97 -22.54
C ILE A 191 9.52 -1.51 -22.06
N LEU A 192 10.16 -2.21 -21.11
CA LEU A 192 11.43 -1.78 -20.51
C LEU A 192 12.55 -2.82 -20.54
N ASP A 193 12.23 -4.12 -20.44
CA ASP A 193 13.27 -5.15 -20.21
C ASP A 193 12.93 -6.49 -20.88
N ALA A 194 13.55 -6.73 -22.04
CA ALA A 194 13.36 -7.96 -22.82
C ALA A 194 13.87 -9.22 -22.08
N ASP A 195 14.95 -9.11 -21.30
CA ASP A 195 15.48 -10.24 -20.53
C ASP A 195 14.51 -10.61 -19.39
N PHE A 196 13.91 -9.60 -18.76
CA PHE A 196 12.83 -9.83 -17.80
C PHE A 196 11.59 -10.44 -18.44
N PHE A 197 11.21 -10.04 -19.66
CA PHE A 197 10.11 -10.67 -20.39
C PHE A 197 10.37 -12.16 -20.63
N THR A 198 11.56 -12.52 -21.14
CA THR A 198 11.96 -13.93 -21.32
C THR A 198 12.01 -14.68 -19.99
N TRP A 199 12.46 -14.02 -18.91
CA TRP A 199 12.41 -14.62 -17.58
C TRP A 199 10.97 -14.91 -17.14
N LEU A 200 10.01 -14.01 -17.40
CA LEU A 200 8.60 -14.22 -17.07
C LEU A 200 8.01 -15.44 -17.79
N GLU A 201 8.34 -15.66 -19.07
CA GLU A 201 7.88 -16.83 -19.84
C GLU A 201 8.25 -18.15 -19.15
N GLY A 202 9.46 -18.24 -18.59
CA GLY A 202 9.93 -19.43 -17.87
C GLY A 202 9.43 -19.56 -16.43
N ASN A 203 8.73 -18.55 -15.88
CA ASN A 203 8.43 -18.46 -14.44
C ASN A 203 6.96 -18.23 -14.10
N LEU A 204 6.09 -18.00 -15.10
CA LEU A 204 4.70 -17.61 -14.87
C LEU A 204 3.93 -18.61 -13.99
N ASP A 205 4.10 -19.92 -14.23
CA ASP A 205 3.45 -20.98 -13.42
C ASP A 205 3.91 -20.99 -11.97
N ALA A 206 5.16 -20.61 -11.69
CA ALA A 206 5.68 -20.51 -10.33
C ALA A 206 5.14 -19.26 -9.62
N LEU A 207 5.01 -18.14 -10.35
CA LEU A 207 4.39 -16.92 -9.85
C LEU A 207 2.91 -17.16 -9.50
N LEU A 208 2.14 -17.78 -10.40
CA LEU A 208 0.73 -18.13 -10.16
C LEU A 208 0.53 -19.04 -8.93
N ARG A 209 1.52 -19.88 -8.60
CA ARG A 209 1.53 -20.73 -7.40
C ARG A 209 2.05 -20.04 -6.14
N LEU A 210 2.33 -18.74 -6.21
CA LEU A 210 2.85 -17.93 -5.11
C LEU A 210 4.20 -18.42 -4.56
N ASP A 211 5.11 -18.92 -5.41
CA ASP A 211 6.47 -19.29 -4.99
C ASP A 211 7.27 -18.04 -4.59
N GLY A 212 7.42 -17.84 -3.27
CA GLY A 212 8.05 -16.67 -2.66
C GLY A 212 9.46 -16.35 -3.16
N ARG A 213 10.23 -17.33 -3.66
CA ARG A 213 11.59 -17.07 -4.18
C ARG A 213 11.57 -16.30 -5.49
N ARG A 214 10.54 -16.48 -6.32
CA ARG A 214 10.42 -15.87 -7.66
C ARG A 214 9.82 -14.47 -7.61
N TRP A 215 8.95 -14.20 -6.63
CA TRP A 215 8.38 -12.86 -6.42
C TRP A 215 9.44 -11.79 -6.18
N ARG A 216 10.56 -12.16 -5.56
CA ARG A 216 11.72 -11.27 -5.38
C ARG A 216 12.15 -10.61 -6.70
N THR A 217 12.34 -11.38 -7.76
CA THR A 217 12.80 -10.87 -9.05
C THR A 217 11.81 -9.89 -9.64
N VAL A 218 10.51 -10.18 -9.55
CA VAL A 218 9.44 -9.30 -10.04
C VAL A 218 9.54 -7.92 -9.39
N PHE A 219 9.63 -7.86 -8.06
CA PHE A 219 9.66 -6.56 -7.38
C PHE A 219 10.95 -5.79 -7.60
N VAL A 220 12.10 -6.47 -7.74
CA VAL A 220 13.35 -5.78 -8.07
C VAL A 220 13.26 -5.14 -9.44
N VAL A 221 12.77 -5.84 -10.47
CA VAL A 221 12.74 -5.26 -11.83
C VAL A 221 11.68 -4.18 -11.97
N VAL A 222 10.50 -4.38 -11.38
CA VAL A 222 9.36 -3.47 -11.62
C VAL A 222 9.45 -2.16 -10.83
N VAL A 223 10.11 -2.19 -9.67
CA VAL A 223 10.14 -1.06 -8.72
C VAL A 223 11.43 -0.25 -8.80
N SER A 224 12.46 -0.77 -9.49
CA SER A 224 13.74 -0.08 -9.73
C SER A 224 13.68 0.83 -10.94
#